data_AF-A0ABC8WCE2-F1
#
_entry.id   AF-A0ABC8WCE2-F1
#
_cell.length_a   1.000
_cell.length_b   1.000
_cell.length_c   1.000
_cell.angle_alpha   90.00
_cell.angle_beta   90.00
_cell.angle_gamma   90.00
#
_symmetry.space_group_name_H-M   'P 1'
#
loop_
_entity.id
_entity.type
_entity.pdbx_description
1 polymer ?
#
loop_
_entity_poly.entity_id
_entity_poly.type
_entity_poly.pdbx_seq_one_letter_code
_entity_poly.pdbx_strand_id
1 'polypeptide(L)'
;MPCWSSITVGEANERDRRSRSCLWARAVFMPMLFLGMALYMASSLYRGPTVRREPWRLLVELAWAPYMTLGEVITGYMNLSLPLAPNAARGALLVFYSVSGTVLMVLGFVVAIYGHASAAVAFAFAFAFGVALLLAFWVWVDRAYRAAHDHLPR
;
A
#
# COMPACT_ATOMS: atom_id res chain seq x y z
N MET A 1 -7.18 34.27 9.31
CA MET A 1 -7.52 32.85 9.14
C MET A 1 -7.11 32.45 7.72
N PRO A 2 -6.14 31.56 7.49
CA PRO A 2 -5.78 31.17 6.14
C PRO A 2 -6.80 30.17 5.62
N CYS A 3 -7.56 30.57 4.60
CA CYS A 3 -8.50 29.75 3.86
C CYS A 3 -7.71 28.78 2.97
N TRP A 4 -7.33 27.61 3.49
CA TRP A 4 -6.90 26.52 2.62
C TRP A 4 -8.17 25.97 1.97
N SER A 5 -8.45 26.35 0.73
CA SER A 5 -9.30 25.52 -0.12
C SER A 5 -8.62 24.16 -0.17
N SER A 6 -9.18 23.19 0.56
CA SER A 6 -8.65 21.83 0.59
C SER A 6 -8.85 21.25 -0.80
N ILE A 7 -7.78 21.24 -1.60
CA ILE A 7 -7.85 20.70 -2.96
C ILE A 7 -8.27 19.24 -2.91
N THR A 8 -9.28 18.89 -3.69
CA THR A 8 -9.78 17.52 -3.78
C THR A 8 -8.86 16.67 -4.67
N VAL A 9 -8.97 15.35 -4.59
CA VAL A 9 -8.19 14.41 -5.42
C VAL A 9 -8.48 14.63 -6.91
N GLY A 10 -9.74 14.93 -7.27
CA GLY A 10 -10.15 15.24 -8.64
C GLY A 10 -9.47 16.50 -9.17
N GLU A 11 -9.57 17.61 -8.44
CA GLU A 11 -8.92 18.88 -8.79
C GLU A 11 -7.40 18.74 -8.89
N ALA A 12 -6.79 17.97 -7.98
CA ALA A 12 -5.36 17.69 -8.02
C ALA A 12 -4.98 16.86 -9.26
N ASN A 13 -5.79 15.87 -9.64
CA ASN A 13 -5.55 15.06 -10.85
C ASN A 13 -5.72 15.89 -12.14
N GLU A 14 -6.69 16.80 -12.19
CA GLU A 14 -6.87 17.73 -13.31
C GLU A 14 -5.70 18.71 -13.43
N ARG A 15 -5.25 19.27 -12.29
CA ARG A 15 -4.08 20.14 -12.22
C ARG A 15 -2.82 19.44 -12.72
N ASP A 16 -2.63 18.18 -12.34
CA ASP A 16 -1.52 17.33 -12.78
C ASP A 16 -1.71 16.80 -14.22
N ARG A 17 -2.83 17.13 -14.89
CA ARG A 17 -3.22 16.61 -16.21
C ARG A 17 -3.18 15.08 -16.31
N ARG A 18 -3.51 14.38 -15.21
CA ARG A 18 -3.51 12.91 -15.20
C ARG A 18 -4.73 12.40 -15.94
N SER A 19 -4.50 11.78 -17.10
CA SER A 19 -5.57 11.09 -17.81
C SER A 19 -6.09 9.91 -16.99
N ARG A 20 -7.39 9.62 -17.12
CA ARG A 20 -8.01 8.47 -16.47
C ARG A 20 -7.32 7.15 -16.86
N SER A 21 -6.86 7.04 -18.10
CA SER A 21 -6.08 5.89 -18.59
C SER A 21 -4.75 5.74 -17.85
N CYS A 22 -4.04 6.84 -17.56
CA CYS A 22 -2.81 6.82 -16.79
C CYS A 22 -3.05 6.36 -15.34
N LEU A 23 -4.14 6.80 -14.72
CA LEU A 23 -4.51 6.37 -13.38
C LEU A 23 -4.83 4.87 -13.31
N TRP A 24 -5.53 4.33 -14.31
CA TRP A 24 -5.78 2.89 -14.43
C TRP A 24 -4.50 2.09 -14.68
N ALA A 25 -3.65 2.55 -15.60
CA ALA A 25 -2.38 1.91 -15.86
C ALA A 25 -1.55 1.81 -14.58
N ARG A 26 -1.43 2.91 -13.82
CA ARG A 26 -0.74 2.90 -12.53
C ARG A 26 -1.37 1.90 -11.55
N ALA A 27 -2.69 1.90 -11.42
CA ALA A 27 -3.40 1.03 -10.49
C ALA A 27 -3.20 -0.47 -10.79
N VAL A 28 -2.95 -0.84 -12.06
CA VAL A 28 -2.69 -2.23 -12.46
C VAL A 28 -1.20 -2.57 -12.40
N PHE A 29 -0.35 -1.73 -12.97
CA PHE A 29 1.07 -2.03 -13.14
C PHE A 29 1.88 -1.92 -11.84
N MET A 30 1.55 -0.99 -10.93
CA MET A 30 2.32 -0.84 -9.67
C MET A 30 2.21 -2.08 -8.75
N PRO A 31 1.00 -2.63 -8.48
CA PRO A 31 0.87 -3.92 -7.82
C PRO A 31 1.71 -5.04 -8.44
N MET A 32 1.69 -5.15 -9.77
CA MET A 32 2.46 -6.17 -10.50
C MET A 32 3.96 -5.98 -10.33
N LEU A 33 4.45 -4.72 -10.33
CA LEU A 33 5.85 -4.42 -10.10
C LEU A 33 6.30 -4.83 -8.69
N PHE A 34 5.49 -4.56 -7.65
CA PHE A 34 5.82 -5.00 -6.29
C PHE A 34 5.85 -6.52 -6.15
N LEU A 35 4.86 -7.21 -6.73
CA LEU A 35 4.85 -8.68 -6.74
C LEU A 35 6.06 -9.25 -7.50
N GLY A 36 6.38 -8.70 -8.67
CA GLY A 36 7.54 -9.12 -9.46
C GLY A 36 8.85 -8.94 -8.69
N MET A 37 9.03 -7.79 -8.03
CA MET A 37 10.20 -7.51 -7.20
C MET A 37 10.29 -8.48 -6.02
N ALA A 38 9.19 -8.73 -5.33
CA ALA A 38 9.14 -9.64 -4.20
C ALA A 38 9.48 -11.09 -4.60
N LEU A 39 8.93 -11.57 -5.72
CA LEU A 39 9.24 -12.89 -6.26
C LEU A 39 10.72 -13.00 -6.67
N TYR A 40 11.28 -11.95 -7.28
CA TYR A 40 12.69 -11.91 -7.61
C TYR A 40 13.58 -12.02 -6.35
N MET A 41 13.29 -11.25 -5.30
CA MET A 41 14.00 -11.32 -4.03
C MET A 41 13.87 -12.69 -3.36
N ALA A 42 12.65 -13.22 -3.28
CA ALA A 42 12.38 -14.54 -2.72
C ALA A 42 13.12 -15.66 -3.48
N SER A 43 13.15 -15.59 -4.81
CA SER A 43 13.89 -16.56 -5.64
C SER A 43 15.40 -16.52 -5.37
N SER A 44 15.95 -15.34 -5.10
CA SER A 44 17.36 -15.15 -4.76
C SER A 44 17.68 -15.74 -3.39
N LEU A 45 16.81 -15.50 -2.39
CA LEU A 45 16.95 -16.06 -1.05
C LEU A 45 16.78 -17.59 -1.02
N TYR A 46 15.88 -18.14 -1.83
CA TYR A 46 15.63 -19.59 -1.89
C TYR A 46 16.83 -20.40 -2.41
N ARG A 47 17.79 -19.75 -3.10
CA ARG A 47 19.07 -20.37 -3.47
C ARG A 47 19.97 -20.64 -2.25
N GLY A 48 19.72 -19.96 -1.13
CA GLY A 48 20.45 -20.16 0.11
C GLY A 48 20.01 -21.42 0.87
N PRO A 49 20.94 -22.21 1.44
CA PRO A 49 20.62 -23.46 2.14
C PRO A 49 19.76 -23.25 3.40
N THR A 50 19.90 -22.11 4.08
CA THR A 50 19.14 -21.76 5.29
C THR A 50 17.66 -21.54 5.00
N VAL A 51 17.36 -20.75 3.97
CA VAL A 51 15.98 -20.38 3.60
C VAL A 51 15.23 -21.57 3.01
N ARG A 52 15.93 -22.45 2.26
CA ARG A 52 15.34 -23.68 1.72
C ARG A 52 14.85 -24.65 2.83
N ARG A 53 15.50 -24.65 4.00
CA ARG A 53 15.12 -25.51 5.14
C ARG A 53 13.94 -24.94 5.93
N GLU A 54 13.76 -23.63 5.91
CA GLU A 54 12.78 -22.92 6.73
C GLU A 54 11.89 -22.01 5.86
N PRO A 55 10.81 -22.55 5.25
CA PRO A 55 9.98 -21.84 4.29
C PRO A 55 9.30 -20.57 4.83
N TRP A 56 9.09 -20.49 6.15
CA TRP A 56 8.50 -19.31 6.80
C TRP A 56 9.34 -18.05 6.57
N ARG A 57 10.65 -18.18 6.36
CA ARG A 57 11.56 -17.05 6.07
C ARG A 57 11.18 -16.35 4.77
N LEU A 58 10.72 -17.10 3.77
CA LEU A 58 10.22 -16.53 2.52
C LEU A 58 8.91 -15.78 2.73
N LEU A 59 8.02 -16.29 3.59
CA LEU A 59 6.76 -15.62 3.88
C LEU A 59 6.98 -14.28 4.57
N VAL A 60 7.95 -14.21 5.50
CA VAL A 60 8.35 -12.97 6.16
C VAL A 60 8.91 -11.98 5.15
N GLU A 61 9.81 -12.43 4.26
CA GLU A 61 10.34 -11.57 3.20
C GLU A 61 9.24 -11.08 2.26
N LEU A 62 8.30 -11.94 1.87
CA LEU A 62 7.28 -11.58 0.89
C LEU A 62 6.18 -10.67 1.44
N ALA A 63 6.07 -10.51 2.77
CA ALA A 63 4.94 -9.83 3.41
C ALA A 63 4.82 -8.33 3.07
N TRP A 64 5.92 -7.64 2.78
CA TRP A 64 5.87 -6.22 2.41
C TRP A 64 5.14 -5.99 1.07
N ALA A 65 5.17 -6.97 0.16
CA ALA A 65 4.60 -6.85 -1.18
C ALA A 65 3.07 -6.74 -1.21
N PRO A 66 2.30 -7.65 -0.56
CA PRO A 66 0.84 -7.48 -0.46
C PRO A 66 0.46 -6.23 0.34
N TYR A 67 1.27 -5.81 1.31
CA TYR A 67 1.06 -4.56 2.03
C TYR A 67 1.17 -3.32 1.11
N MET A 68 2.27 -3.21 0.36
CA MET A 68 2.48 -2.13 -0.61
C MET A 68 1.42 -2.15 -1.72
N THR A 69 1.07 -3.35 -2.18
CA THR A 69 0.01 -3.55 -3.18
C THR A 69 -1.32 -3.02 -2.67
N LEU A 70 -1.70 -3.34 -1.43
CA LEU A 70 -2.92 -2.83 -0.82
C LEU A 70 -2.91 -1.28 -0.74
N GLY A 71 -1.78 -0.68 -0.35
CA GLY A 71 -1.63 0.78 -0.33
C GLY A 71 -1.85 1.45 -1.70
N GLU A 72 -1.28 0.89 -2.78
CA GLU A 72 -1.53 1.38 -4.14
C GLU A 72 -2.97 1.13 -4.60
N VAL A 73 -3.58 0.00 -4.22
CA VAL A 73 -4.99 -0.28 -4.55
C VAL A 73 -5.90 0.77 -3.91
N ILE A 74 -5.70 1.09 -2.62
CA ILE A 74 -6.48 2.12 -1.93
C ILE A 74 -6.23 3.49 -2.57
N THR A 75 -4.97 3.80 -2.91
CA THR A 75 -4.63 5.06 -3.58
C THR A 75 -5.27 5.17 -4.97
N GLY A 76 -5.21 4.10 -5.77
CA GLY A 76 -5.86 4.01 -7.08
C GLY A 76 -7.38 4.14 -6.96
N TYR A 77 -7.96 3.49 -5.94
CA TYR A 77 -9.37 3.61 -5.60
C TYR A 77 -9.77 5.07 -5.30
N MET A 78 -9.02 5.77 -4.45
CA MET A 78 -9.26 7.20 -4.18
C MET A 78 -9.19 8.05 -5.46
N ASN A 79 -8.21 7.78 -6.33
CA ASN A 79 -8.03 8.54 -7.57
C ASN A 79 -9.13 8.33 -8.60
N LEU A 80 -9.64 7.10 -8.69
CA LEU A 80 -10.57 6.70 -9.75
C LEU A 80 -12.03 6.80 -9.31
N SER A 81 -12.31 6.62 -8.02
CA SER A 81 -13.68 6.45 -7.51
C SER A 81 -14.11 7.54 -6.53
N LEU A 82 -13.18 8.30 -5.94
CA LEU A 82 -13.48 9.30 -4.92
C LEU A 82 -12.86 10.67 -5.28
N PRO A 83 -13.32 11.32 -6.35
CA PRO A 83 -12.76 12.60 -6.78
C PRO A 83 -12.89 13.71 -5.73
N LEU A 84 -13.91 13.63 -4.87
CA LEU A 84 -14.16 14.59 -3.78
C LEU A 84 -13.31 14.35 -2.51
N ALA A 85 -12.58 13.25 -2.44
CA ALA A 85 -11.75 12.99 -1.26
C ALA A 85 -10.64 14.06 -1.15
N PRO A 86 -10.21 14.41 0.07
CA PRO A 86 -9.16 15.41 0.27
C PRO A 86 -7.82 14.88 -0.23
N ASN A 87 -7.12 15.67 -1.06
CA ASN A 87 -5.81 15.29 -1.59
C ASN A 87 -4.75 15.13 -0.47
N ALA A 88 -4.91 15.83 0.64
CA ALA A 88 -4.04 15.68 1.81
C ALA A 88 -4.11 14.26 2.40
N ALA A 89 -5.29 13.63 2.44
CA ALA A 89 -5.43 12.25 2.92
C ALA A 89 -4.77 11.25 1.97
N ARG A 90 -4.91 11.46 0.65
CA ARG A 90 -4.19 10.67 -0.36
C ARG A 90 -2.68 10.81 -0.21
N GLY A 91 -2.17 12.03 -0.03
CA GLY A 91 -0.74 12.29 0.18
C GLY A 91 -0.20 11.63 1.45
N ALA A 92 -0.94 11.76 2.56
CA ALA A 92 -0.59 11.10 3.82
C ALA A 92 -0.57 9.58 3.69
N LEU A 93 -1.57 9.00 3.01
CA LEU A 93 -1.62 7.56 2.72
C LEU A 93 -0.38 7.11 1.92
N LEU A 94 -0.06 7.81 0.82
CA LEU A 94 1.12 7.53 -0.02
C LEU A 94 2.40 7.47 0.81
N VAL A 95 2.64 8.46 1.66
CA VAL A 95 3.81 8.49 2.54
C VAL A 95 3.75 7.35 3.56
N PHE A 96 2.60 7.16 4.21
CA PHE A 96 2.42 6.17 5.25
C PHE A 96 2.75 4.75 4.77
N TYR A 97 2.07 4.26 3.71
CA TYR A 97 2.32 2.88 3.25
C TYR A 97 3.70 2.73 2.61
N SER A 98 4.22 3.76 1.92
CA SER A 98 5.55 3.66 1.28
C SER A 98 6.67 3.55 2.32
N VAL A 99 6.63 4.38 3.37
CA VAL A 99 7.62 4.34 4.45
C VAL A 99 7.49 3.04 5.23
N SER A 100 6.29 2.72 5.71
CA SER A 100 6.08 1.50 6.51
C SER A 100 6.32 0.22 5.71
N GLY A 101 5.98 0.19 4.42
CA GLY A 101 6.27 -0.94 3.54
C GLY A 101 7.76 -1.11 3.25
N THR A 102 8.51 -0.01 3.10
CA THR A 102 9.98 -0.05 3.00
C THR A 102 10.61 -0.58 4.30
N VAL A 103 10.10 -0.14 5.46
CA VAL A 103 10.54 -0.66 6.75
C VAL A 103 10.23 -2.16 6.87
N LEU A 104 9.03 -2.60 6.47
CA LEU A 104 8.67 -4.02 6.43
C LEU A 104 9.58 -4.82 5.52
N MET A 105 9.98 -4.27 4.36
CA MET A 105 10.92 -4.92 3.44
C MET A 105 12.29 -5.11 4.10
N VAL A 106 12.87 -4.05 4.68
CA VAL A 106 14.19 -4.11 5.31
C VAL A 106 14.17 -5.05 6.53
N LEU A 107 13.17 -4.94 7.39
CA LEU A 107 13.03 -5.82 8.55
C LEU A 107 12.75 -7.27 8.14
N GLY A 108 11.92 -7.47 7.12
CA GLY A 108 11.61 -8.78 6.55
C GLY A 108 12.89 -9.48 6.10
N PHE A 109 13.76 -8.76 5.39
CA PHE A 109 15.05 -9.28 4.93
C PHE A 109 15.97 -9.67 6.08
N VAL A 110 16.10 -8.80 7.10
CA VAL A 110 16.91 -9.08 8.29
C VAL A 110 16.38 -10.30 9.05
N VAL A 111 15.06 -10.40 9.25
CA VAL A 111 14.42 -11.53 9.92
C VAL A 111 14.55 -12.81 9.10
N ALA A 112 14.43 -12.73 7.78
CA ALA A 112 14.56 -13.88 6.89
C ALA A 112 15.98 -14.47 6.92
N ILE A 113 17.03 -13.64 7.05
CA ILE A 113 18.42 -14.13 7.07
C ILE A 113 18.87 -14.52 8.48
N TYR A 114 18.62 -13.67 9.48
CA TYR A 114 19.21 -13.79 10.81
C TYR A 114 18.19 -14.12 11.90
N GLY A 115 16.89 -13.99 11.62
CA GLY A 115 15.83 -14.10 12.62
C GLY A 115 15.60 -15.51 13.13
N HIS A 116 15.12 -15.57 14.37
CA HIS A 116 14.52 -16.76 14.98
C HIS A 116 12.99 -16.72 14.85
N ALA A 117 12.33 -17.85 15.13
CA ALA A 117 10.88 -17.97 15.02
C ALA A 117 10.10 -16.90 15.84
N SER A 118 10.61 -16.47 16.99
CA SER A 118 9.99 -15.41 17.81
C SER A 118 9.98 -14.05 17.11
N ALA A 119 11.02 -13.71 16.35
CA ALA A 119 11.06 -12.48 15.56
C ALA A 119 10.04 -12.51 14.42
N ALA A 120 9.79 -13.68 13.83
CA ALA A 120 8.77 -13.87 12.80
C ALA A 120 7.35 -13.60 13.36
N VAL A 121 7.08 -14.01 14.60
CA VAL A 121 5.79 -13.74 15.26
C VAL A 121 5.57 -12.25 15.49
N ALA A 122 6.57 -11.55 16.04
CA ALA A 122 6.49 -10.10 16.24
C ALA A 122 6.29 -9.35 14.90
N PHE A 123 7.01 -9.78 13.86
CA PHE A 123 6.88 -9.24 12.52
C PHE A 123 5.47 -9.48 11.94
N ALA A 124 4.90 -10.68 12.12
CA ALA A 124 3.56 -11.00 11.67
C ALA A 124 2.50 -10.10 12.34
N PHE A 125 2.64 -9.80 13.63
CA PHE A 125 1.75 -8.85 14.32
C PHE A 125 1.89 -7.43 13.76
N ALA A 126 3.11 -6.95 13.53
CA ALA A 126 3.33 -5.62 12.94
C ALA A 126 2.71 -5.53 11.53
N PHE A 127 2.91 -6.56 10.71
CA PHE A 127 2.30 -6.66 9.39
C PHE A 127 0.76 -6.68 9.46
N ALA A 128 0.18 -7.55 10.30
CA ALA A 128 -1.27 -7.66 10.45
C ALA A 128 -1.90 -6.35 10.93
N PHE A 129 -1.24 -5.67 11.88
CA PHE A 129 -1.67 -4.36 12.35
C PHE A 129 -1.63 -3.32 11.24
N GLY A 130 -0.56 -3.26 10.46
CA GLY A 130 -0.45 -2.36 9.30
C GLY A 130 -1.55 -2.60 8.27
N VAL A 131 -1.80 -3.86 7.91
CA VAL A 131 -2.89 -4.23 6.99
C VAL A 131 -4.25 -3.81 7.55
N ALA A 132 -4.50 -4.07 8.83
CA ALA A 132 -5.75 -3.68 9.48
C ALA A 132 -5.95 -2.15 9.46
N LEU A 133 -4.90 -1.36 9.69
CA LEU A 133 -4.96 0.10 9.60
C LEU A 133 -5.29 0.57 8.18
N LEU A 134 -4.65 0.00 7.15
CA LEU A 134 -4.95 0.33 5.76
C LEU A 134 -6.40 0.00 5.38
N LEU A 135 -6.90 -1.17 5.79
CA LEU A 135 -8.28 -1.57 5.56
C LEU A 135 -9.27 -0.69 6.32
N ALA A 136 -9.00 -0.39 7.59
CA ALA A 136 -9.83 0.50 8.39
C ALA A 136 -9.90 1.89 7.77
N PHE A 137 -8.76 2.42 7.31
CA PHE A 137 -8.70 3.68 6.57
C PHE A 137 -9.53 3.63 5.29
N TRP A 138 -9.39 2.56 4.49
CA TRP A 138 -10.16 2.40 3.26
C TRP A 138 -11.66 2.40 3.53
N VAL A 139 -12.13 1.58 4.48
CA VAL A 139 -13.55 1.53 4.85
C VAL A 139 -14.06 2.88 5.34
N TRP A 140 -13.25 3.59 6.13
CA TRP A 140 -13.60 4.92 6.61
C TRP A 140 -13.74 5.93 5.46
N VAL A 141 -12.76 6.01 4.55
CA VAL A 141 -12.78 6.89 3.38
C VAL A 141 -13.97 6.55 2.47
N ASP A 142 -14.20 5.26 2.23
CA ASP A 142 -15.31 4.78 1.41
C ASP A 142 -16.66 5.29 1.95
N ARG A 143 -16.90 5.09 3.25
CA ARG A 143 -18.14 5.54 3.91
C ARG A 143 -18.27 7.06 3.92
N ALA A 144 -17.19 7.78 4.19
CA ALA A 144 -17.21 9.23 4.30
C ALA A 144 -17.52 9.92 2.96
N TYR A 145 -16.99 9.40 1.86
CA TYR A 145 -17.04 10.10 0.57
C TYR A 145 -17.98 9.48 -0.46
N ARG A 146 -18.38 8.20 -0.33
CA ARG A 146 -19.45 7.64 -1.20
C ARG A 146 -20.81 8.22 -0.87
N ALA A 147 -21.14 8.32 0.42
CA ALA A 147 -22.42 8.92 0.85
C ALA A 147 -22.57 10.36 0.33
N ALA A 148 -21.47 11.12 0.30
CA ALA A 148 -21.45 12.48 -0.26
C ALA A 148 -21.63 12.50 -1.79
N HIS A 149 -21.20 11.44 -2.49
CA HIS A 149 -21.31 11.35 -3.95
C HIS A 149 -22.71 10.95 -4.42
N ASP A 150 -23.41 10.09 -3.68
CA ASP A 150 -24.79 9.67 -3.99
C ASP A 150 -25.83 10.79 -3.83
N HIS A 151 -25.49 11.87 -3.12
CA HIS A 151 -26.36 13.04 -2.91
C HIS A 151 -26.15 14.18 -3.93
N LEU A 152 -25.22 14.04 -4.88
CA LEU A 152 -25.05 15.03 -5.96
C LEU A 152 -25.95 14.67 -7.15
N PRO A 153 -26.82 15.59 -7.61
CA PRO A 153 -27.60 15.36 -8.83
C PRO A 153 -26.65 15.19 -10.02
N ARG A 154 -26.87 14.12 -10.79
CA ARG A 154 -26.15 13.84 -12.04
C ARG A 154 -26.44 14.88 -13.12
#